data_AF-A0A0F9VI09-F1
#
_entry.id   AF-A0A0F9VI09-F1
#
_cell.length_a   1.000
_cell.length_b   1.000
_cell.length_c   1.000
_cell.angle_alpha   90.00
_cell.angle_beta   90.00
_cell.angle_gamma   90.00
#
_symmetry.space_group_name_H-M   'P 1'
#
loop_
_entity.id
_entity.type
_entity.pdbx_description
1 polymer ?
#
loop_
_entity_poly.entity_id
_entity_poly.type
_entity_poly.pdbx_seq_one_letter_code
_entity_poly.pdbx_strand_id
1 'polypeptide(L)'
;MKKSVFLFIIFVFAGLSCNSQQTEISELDIYGCWVLEKIDKRSSTTIVIYKRCDDVAYKDVRFGSKISLLAFNESEHEATNAYACFTTITKKGIWEYDKDTRIASLYSGHEMLKELKENNPDLYASWGSPEKLNKIKFKVISIENHQIKAEIIPTQRSEKRTENSLK
;
A
#
# COMPACT_ATOMS: atom_id res chain seq x y z
N MET A 1 -39.04 -3.49 51.33
CA MET A 1 -38.47 -4.14 50.13
C MET A 1 -38.39 -3.12 48.99
N LYS A 2 -37.25 -2.48 48.75
CA LYS A 2 -37.07 -1.51 47.63
C LYS A 2 -35.60 -1.20 47.26
N LYS A 3 -34.63 -1.97 47.79
CA LYS A 3 -33.19 -1.69 47.58
C LYS A 3 -32.47 -2.69 46.65
N SER A 4 -33.11 -3.80 46.25
CA SER A 4 -32.49 -4.82 45.38
C SER A 4 -32.57 -4.52 43.87
N VAL A 5 -33.48 -3.65 43.42
CA VAL A 5 -33.66 -3.40 41.97
C VAL A 5 -32.55 -2.52 41.40
N PHE A 6 -31.95 -1.66 42.23
CA PHE A 6 -30.92 -0.72 41.77
C PHE A 6 -29.58 -1.39 41.40
N LEU A 7 -29.24 -2.52 42.01
CA LEU A 7 -28.01 -3.25 41.70
C LEU A 7 -28.09 -4.02 40.37
N PHE A 8 -29.29 -4.42 39.96
CA PHE A 8 -29.49 -5.15 38.70
C PHE A 8 -29.34 -4.24 37.47
N ILE A 9 -29.72 -2.96 37.59
CA ILE A 9 -29.62 -1.99 36.49
C ILE A 9 -28.16 -1.67 36.16
N ILE A 10 -27.29 -1.57 37.16
CA ILE A 10 -25.85 -1.29 36.96
C ILE A 10 -25.17 -2.43 36.22
N PHE A 11 -25.55 -3.69 36.48
CA PHE A 11 -24.96 -4.86 35.82
C PHE A 11 -25.37 -4.98 34.34
N VAL A 12 -26.58 -4.53 33.98
CA VAL A 12 -27.05 -4.54 32.57
C VAL A 12 -26.34 -3.47 31.74
N PHE A 13 -25.96 -2.33 32.33
CA PHE A 13 -25.20 -1.29 31.62
C PHE A 13 -23.72 -1.64 31.40
N ALA A 14 -23.10 -2.43 32.30
CA ALA A 14 -21.72 -2.86 32.14
C ALA A 14 -21.53 -3.87 30.98
N GLY A 15 -22.57 -4.63 30.61
CA GLY A 15 -22.53 -5.61 29.53
C GLY A 15 -22.57 -5.02 28.11
N LEU A 16 -23.00 -3.77 27.95
CA LEU A 16 -23.11 -3.10 26.64
C LEU A 16 -21.85 -2.31 26.22
N SER A 17 -20.85 -2.25 27.09
CA SER A 17 -19.64 -1.44 26.86
C SER A 17 -18.51 -2.21 26.16
N CYS A 18 -18.72 -3.48 25.81
CA CYS A 18 -17.75 -4.26 25.02
C CYS A 18 -18.06 -4.20 23.52
N ASN A 19 -18.43 -3.03 23.02
CA ASN A 19 -18.19 -2.73 21.61
C ASN A 19 -16.71 -2.39 21.53
N SER A 20 -15.86 -3.39 21.21
CA SER A 20 -14.48 -3.08 20.83
C SER A 20 -14.58 -2.01 19.76
N GLN A 21 -14.10 -0.79 20.05
CA GLN A 21 -13.86 0.20 19.02
C GLN A 21 -12.94 -0.47 18.02
N GLN A 22 -13.50 -0.97 16.92
CA GLN A 22 -12.74 -1.27 15.74
C GLN A 22 -12.26 0.09 15.29
N THR A 23 -11.06 0.48 15.70
CA THR A 23 -10.46 1.74 15.27
C THR A 23 -10.46 1.72 13.75
N GLU A 24 -11.31 2.57 13.18
CA GLU A 24 -11.46 2.66 11.75
C GLU A 24 -10.17 3.27 11.21
N ILE A 25 -9.44 2.51 10.39
CA ILE A 25 -8.21 3.00 9.79
C ILE A 25 -8.62 3.94 8.67
N SER A 26 -8.31 5.23 8.85
CA SER A 26 -8.58 6.25 7.86
C SER A 26 -7.44 6.36 6.85
N GLU A 27 -7.73 7.01 5.72
CA GLU A 27 -6.72 7.35 4.72
C GLU A 27 -5.58 8.18 5.31
N LEU A 28 -5.91 9.09 6.24
CA LEU A 28 -4.95 10.00 6.89
C LEU A 28 -3.91 9.24 7.71
N ASP A 29 -4.29 8.12 8.31
CA ASP A 29 -3.38 7.30 9.15
C ASP A 29 -2.27 6.66 8.32
N ILE A 30 -2.50 6.50 7.02
CA ILE A 30 -1.59 5.84 6.07
C ILE A 30 -0.69 6.87 5.36
N TYR A 31 -1.00 8.17 5.43
CA TYR A 31 -0.14 9.19 4.84
C TYR A 31 1.26 9.20 5.44
N GLY A 32 2.22 9.55 4.59
CA GLY A 32 3.62 9.79 4.92
C GLY A 32 4.58 8.78 4.30
N CYS A 33 5.80 8.77 4.84
CA CYS A 33 6.92 8.00 4.31
C CYS A 33 7.09 6.70 5.08
N TRP A 34 7.23 5.59 4.34
CA TRP A 34 7.26 4.23 4.86
C TRP A 34 8.39 3.41 4.22
N VAL A 35 9.06 2.58 5.03
CA VAL A 35 10.14 1.71 4.62
C VAL A 35 10.03 0.33 5.25
N LEU A 36 10.59 -0.69 4.59
CA LEU A 36 10.85 -1.97 5.23
C LEU A 36 12.27 -1.94 5.81
N GLU A 37 12.41 -2.44 7.03
CA GLU A 37 13.73 -2.69 7.60
C GLU A 37 14.35 -3.96 6.97
N LYS A 38 15.67 -4.02 6.91
CA LYS A 38 16.40 -5.24 6.54
C LYS A 38 16.14 -6.28 7.63
N ILE A 39 15.51 -7.39 7.25
CA ILE A 39 15.31 -8.53 8.15
C ILE A 39 16.39 -9.56 7.81
N ASP A 40 17.16 -10.00 8.81
CA ASP A 40 18.22 -11.02 8.66
C ASP A 40 17.67 -12.40 8.24
N LYS A 41 16.37 -12.64 8.45
CA LYS A 41 15.67 -13.84 8.00
C LYS A 41 14.71 -13.47 6.87
N ARG A 42 14.83 -14.15 5.73
CA ARG A 42 13.83 -14.16 4.66
C ARG A 42 12.51 -14.70 5.23
N SER A 43 11.71 -13.81 5.77
CA SER A 43 10.30 -14.07 6.02
C SER A 43 9.64 -14.26 4.66
N SER A 44 9.24 -15.49 4.34
CA SER A 44 8.46 -15.83 3.14
C SER A 44 7.00 -15.39 3.25
N THR A 45 6.66 -14.57 4.25
CA THR A 45 5.27 -14.15 4.47
C THR A 45 4.93 -12.96 3.60
N THR A 46 3.73 -13.02 3.03
CA THR A 46 3.05 -11.92 2.33
C THR A 46 2.81 -10.72 3.25
N ILE A 47 2.91 -10.92 4.57
CA ILE A 47 2.72 -9.89 5.60
C ILE A 47 4.05 -9.21 5.88
N VAL A 48 4.05 -7.89 5.79
CA VAL A 48 5.19 -7.03 6.06
C VAL A 48 4.84 -5.96 7.11
N ILE A 49 5.87 -5.42 7.74
CA ILE A 49 5.75 -4.29 8.65
C ILE A 49 6.53 -3.13 8.05
N TYR A 50 5.80 -2.11 7.64
CA TYR A 50 6.35 -0.83 7.23
C TYR A 50 6.54 0.05 8.47
N LYS A 51 7.71 0.67 8.58
CA LYS A 51 8.03 1.67 9.60
C LYS A 51 8.12 3.05 8.97
N ARG A 52 7.98 4.12 9.76
CA ARG A 52 8.25 5.47 9.27
C ARG A 52 9.69 5.57 8.79
N CYS A 53 9.92 6.36 7.74
CA CYS A 53 11.27 6.59 7.23
C CYS A 53 12.23 7.14 8.29
N ASP A 54 11.74 7.99 9.19
CA ASP A 54 12.55 8.62 10.24
C ASP A 54 12.84 7.67 11.42
N ASP A 55 12.11 6.56 11.52
CA ASP A 55 12.26 5.57 12.59
C ASP A 55 13.33 4.50 12.29
N VAL A 56 13.88 4.49 11.06
CA VAL A 56 14.82 3.47 10.60
C VAL A 56 16.08 4.14 10.08
N ALA A 57 17.24 3.76 10.61
CA ALA A 57 18.50 4.28 10.11
C ALA A 57 18.70 3.87 8.64
N TYR A 58 19.19 4.78 7.80
CA TYR A 58 19.36 4.55 6.36
C TYR A 58 20.07 3.24 6.01
N LYS A 59 21.10 2.87 6.77
CA LYS A 59 21.86 1.62 6.59
C LYS A 59 21.02 0.36 6.79
N ASP A 60 19.92 0.46 7.55
CA ASP A 60 19.03 -0.63 7.94
C ASP A 60 17.75 -0.66 7.08
N VAL A 61 17.57 0.32 6.18
CA VAL A 61 16.46 0.34 5.22
C VAL A 61 16.68 -0.71 4.13
N ARG A 62 15.65 -1.54 3.88
CA ARG A 62 15.65 -2.51 2.79
C ARG A 62 15.62 -1.77 1.46
N PHE A 63 16.57 -2.13 0.62
CA PHE A 63 16.75 -1.54 -0.70
C PHE A 63 15.49 -1.64 -1.58
N GLY A 64 15.04 -0.52 -2.15
CA GLY A 64 13.87 -0.47 -3.04
C GLY A 64 12.53 -0.63 -2.32
N SER A 65 12.48 -0.42 -1.00
CA SER A 65 11.27 -0.61 -0.21
C SER A 65 10.54 0.68 0.17
N LYS A 66 11.18 1.84 -0.04
CA LYS A 66 10.61 3.13 0.34
C LYS A 66 9.37 3.45 -0.50
N ILE A 67 8.29 3.80 0.18
CA ILE A 67 7.06 4.32 -0.40
C ILE A 67 6.66 5.58 0.36
N SER A 68 6.12 6.57 -0.34
CA SER A 68 5.53 7.77 0.25
C SER A 68 4.10 7.91 -0.29
N LEU A 69 3.14 8.03 0.61
CA LEU A 69 1.74 8.31 0.29
C LEU A 69 1.45 9.75 0.70
N LEU A 70 1.16 10.59 -0.29
CA LEU A 70 1.05 12.04 -0.13
C LEU A 70 -0.40 12.49 -0.36
N ALA A 71 -0.68 13.72 0.07
CA ALA A 71 -1.97 14.37 -0.19
C ALA A 71 -2.25 14.48 -1.70
N PHE A 72 -3.52 14.71 -2.05
CA PHE A 72 -3.98 14.84 -3.45
C PHE A 72 -3.69 13.61 -4.33
N ASN A 73 -3.73 12.42 -3.72
CA ASN A 73 -3.53 11.14 -4.39
C ASN A 73 -2.14 11.00 -5.03
N GLU A 74 -1.14 11.79 -4.60
CA GLU A 74 0.23 11.67 -5.09
C GLU A 74 1.01 10.59 -4.33
N SER A 75 1.91 9.90 -5.02
CA SER A 75 2.79 8.92 -4.39
C SER A 75 4.18 8.93 -4.96
N GLU A 76 5.12 8.48 -4.14
CA GLU A 76 6.49 8.20 -4.54
C GLU A 76 6.86 6.78 -4.12
N HIS A 77 7.62 6.08 -4.94
CA HIS A 77 8.15 4.78 -4.57
C HIS A 77 9.52 4.56 -5.18
N GLU A 78 10.38 3.85 -4.46
CA GLU A 78 11.65 3.40 -5.02
C GLU A 78 11.41 2.24 -5.99
N ALA A 79 11.94 2.39 -7.20
CA ALA A 79 12.02 1.33 -8.17
C ALA A 79 13.47 0.93 -8.38
N THR A 80 13.75 -0.37 -8.36
CA THR A 80 15.03 -0.90 -8.81
C THR A 80 15.06 -0.93 -10.33
N ASN A 81 16.17 -0.49 -10.91
CA ASN A 81 16.41 -0.64 -12.35
C ASN A 81 17.11 -1.98 -12.60
N ALA A 82 16.53 -2.84 -13.43
CA ALA A 82 17.13 -4.12 -13.80
C ALA A 82 18.50 -3.97 -14.48
N TYR A 83 18.77 -2.81 -15.09
CA TYR A 83 20.01 -2.50 -15.80
C TYR A 83 21.05 -1.76 -14.98
N ALA A 84 20.73 -1.32 -13.75
CA ALA A 84 21.66 -0.60 -12.91
C ALA A 84 21.77 -1.28 -11.54
N CYS A 85 22.84 -2.08 -11.38
CA CYS A 85 23.14 -2.78 -10.14
C CYS A 85 23.17 -1.80 -8.96
N PHE A 86 22.42 -2.12 -7.91
CA PHE A 86 22.41 -1.40 -6.63
C PHE A 86 21.99 0.09 -6.70
N THR A 87 21.23 0.51 -7.71
CA THR A 87 20.59 1.83 -7.73
C THR A 87 19.07 1.75 -7.65
N THR A 88 18.47 2.64 -6.84
CA THR A 88 17.04 2.91 -6.85
C THR A 88 16.79 4.25 -7.51
N ILE A 89 15.67 4.35 -8.22
CA ILE A 89 15.15 5.61 -8.74
C ILE A 89 13.81 5.84 -8.06
N THR A 90 13.62 7.03 -7.49
CA THR A 90 12.31 7.44 -6.99
C THR A 90 11.40 7.71 -8.18
N LYS A 91 10.29 6.98 -8.25
CA LYS A 91 9.25 7.17 -9.25
C LYS A 91 8.05 7.85 -8.63
N LYS A 92 7.58 8.91 -9.27
CA LYS A 92 6.31 9.54 -8.98
C LYS A 92 5.16 8.72 -9.55
N GLY A 93 4.01 8.84 -8.91
CA GLY A 93 2.81 8.10 -9.25
C GLY A 93 1.60 8.67 -8.55
N ILE A 94 0.50 7.94 -8.67
CA ILE A 94 -0.73 8.23 -7.94
C ILE A 94 -1.10 7.05 -7.06
N TRP A 95 -1.85 7.28 -6.00
CA TRP A 95 -2.31 6.21 -5.13
C TRP A 95 -3.77 6.39 -4.73
N GLU A 96 -4.40 5.29 -4.35
CA GLU A 96 -5.80 5.23 -3.95
C GLU A 96 -5.96 4.32 -2.74
N TYR A 97 -6.90 4.67 -1.85
CA TYR A 97 -7.26 3.87 -0.69
C TYR A 97 -8.74 3.52 -0.72
N ASP A 98 -9.02 2.22 -0.77
CA ASP A 98 -10.37 1.69 -0.58
C ASP A 98 -10.57 1.41 0.91
N LYS A 99 -11.47 2.18 1.55
CA LYS A 99 -11.76 2.11 2.98
C LYS A 99 -12.48 0.81 3.37
N ASP A 100 -13.33 0.28 2.49
CA ASP A 100 -14.12 -0.92 2.76
C ASP A 100 -13.23 -2.16 2.77
N THR A 101 -12.31 -2.25 1.80
CA THR A 101 -11.38 -3.37 1.68
C THR A 101 -10.05 -3.15 2.41
N ARG A 102 -9.78 -1.91 2.84
CA ARG A 102 -8.52 -1.42 3.41
C ARG A 102 -7.32 -1.60 2.49
N ILE A 103 -7.55 -1.50 1.18
CA ILE A 103 -6.52 -1.73 0.18
C ILE A 103 -5.96 -0.40 -0.31
N ALA A 104 -4.64 -0.24 -0.18
CA ALA A 104 -3.88 0.82 -0.83
C ALA A 104 -3.33 0.30 -2.17
N SER A 105 -3.59 1.04 -3.24
CA SER A 105 -3.09 0.75 -4.59
C SER A 105 -2.26 1.91 -5.10
N LEU A 106 -0.99 1.65 -5.43
CA LEU A 106 -0.08 2.63 -6.01
C LEU A 106 0.09 2.34 -7.50
N TYR A 107 -0.01 3.39 -8.28
CA TYR A 107 0.07 3.37 -9.73
C TYR A 107 1.25 4.22 -10.19
N SER A 108 1.86 3.82 -11.29
CA SER A 108 3.01 4.53 -11.87
C SER A 108 2.77 4.86 -13.34
N GLY A 109 3.58 5.78 -13.89
CA GLY A 109 3.57 6.09 -15.31
C GLY A 109 2.30 6.80 -15.79
N HIS A 110 1.52 7.41 -14.90
CA HIS A 110 0.30 8.14 -15.27
C HIS A 110 0.58 9.28 -16.25
N GLU A 111 1.63 10.08 -16.00
CA GLU A 111 2.07 11.14 -16.91
C GLU A 111 2.51 10.58 -18.27
N MET A 112 3.32 9.52 -18.26
CA MET A 112 3.76 8.82 -19.48
C MET A 112 2.57 8.29 -20.29
N LEU A 113 1.54 7.73 -19.63
CA LEU A 113 0.33 7.24 -20.31
C LEU A 113 -0.49 8.39 -20.91
N LYS A 114 -0.56 9.52 -20.20
CA LYS A 114 -1.22 10.73 -20.69
C LYS A 114 -0.52 11.26 -21.96
N GLU A 115 0.80 11.43 -21.90
CA GLU A 115 1.60 11.84 -23.05
C GLU A 115 1.53 10.85 -24.20
N LEU A 116 1.55 9.54 -23.91
CA LEU A 116 1.45 8.50 -24.93
C LEU A 116 0.10 8.54 -25.64
N LYS A 117 -0.99 8.74 -24.89
CA LYS A 117 -2.34 8.87 -25.42
C LYS A 117 -2.47 10.09 -26.35
N GLU A 118 -1.84 11.21 -25.99
CA GLU A 118 -1.87 12.45 -26.77
C GLU A 118 -0.98 12.39 -28.02
N ASN A 119 0.25 11.87 -27.87
CA ASN A 119 1.27 11.94 -28.93
C ASN A 119 1.31 10.70 -29.84
N ASN A 120 0.91 9.53 -29.35
CA ASN A 120 0.97 8.25 -30.07
C ASN A 120 -0.26 7.37 -29.77
N PRO A 121 -1.48 7.81 -30.18
CA PRO A 121 -2.72 7.14 -29.83
C PRO A 121 -2.80 5.68 -30.31
N ASP A 122 -2.23 5.36 -31.47
CA ASP A 122 -2.20 3.98 -32.00
C ASP A 122 -1.35 3.05 -31.12
N LEU A 123 -0.21 3.53 -30.63
CA LEU A 123 0.64 2.78 -29.72
C LEU A 123 -0.04 2.61 -28.36
N TYR A 124 -0.66 3.67 -27.83
CA TYR A 124 -1.47 3.60 -26.61
C TYR A 124 -2.62 2.59 -26.72
N ALA A 125 -3.35 2.58 -27.85
CA ALA A 125 -4.42 1.63 -28.12
C ALA A 125 -3.88 0.19 -28.19
N SER A 126 -2.72 -0.03 -28.79
CA SER A 126 -2.08 -1.35 -28.87
C SER A 126 -1.72 -1.95 -27.50
N TRP A 127 -1.57 -1.11 -26.47
CA TRP A 127 -1.33 -1.53 -25.08
C TRP A 127 -2.63 -1.81 -24.31
N GLY A 128 -3.79 -1.74 -24.98
CA GLY A 128 -5.11 -1.91 -24.35
C GLY A 128 -5.61 -0.65 -23.66
N SER A 129 -5.02 0.51 -23.95
CA SER A 129 -5.43 1.82 -23.40
C SER A 129 -5.50 1.88 -21.86
N PRO A 130 -4.45 1.44 -21.13
CA PRO A 130 -4.50 1.40 -19.67
C PRO A 130 -4.53 2.83 -19.09
N GLU A 131 -5.50 3.12 -18.23
CA GLU A 131 -5.58 4.43 -17.55
C GLU A 131 -4.53 4.56 -16.43
N LYS A 132 -4.15 3.44 -15.80
CA LYS A 132 -3.17 3.38 -14.70
C LYS A 132 -2.36 2.08 -14.78
N LEU A 133 -1.06 2.16 -14.49
CA LEU A 133 -0.20 0.96 -14.37
C LEU A 133 -0.01 0.61 -12.90
N ASN A 134 -0.68 -0.47 -12.46
CA ASN A 134 -0.54 -1.01 -11.11
C ASN A 134 0.92 -1.33 -10.79
N LYS A 135 1.41 -0.81 -9.67
CA LYS A 135 2.80 -1.00 -9.25
C LYS A 135 2.90 -1.77 -7.94
N ILE A 136 2.31 -1.22 -6.88
CA ILE A 136 2.31 -1.81 -5.55
C ILE A 136 0.85 -1.87 -5.09
N LYS A 137 0.45 -2.98 -4.49
CA LYS A 137 -0.87 -3.13 -3.90
C LYS A 137 -0.72 -3.83 -2.56
N PHE A 138 -1.33 -3.29 -1.51
CA PHE A 138 -1.30 -3.93 -0.20
C PHE A 138 -2.58 -3.66 0.59
N LYS A 139 -2.95 -4.63 1.42
CA LYS A 139 -4.05 -4.50 2.38
C LYS A 139 -3.51 -4.09 3.73
N VAL A 140 -4.04 -3.03 4.30
CA VAL A 140 -3.71 -2.56 5.66
C VAL A 140 -4.43 -3.45 6.68
N ILE A 141 -3.64 -4.19 7.45
CA ILE A 141 -4.15 -5.07 8.52
C ILE A 141 -4.35 -4.26 9.80
N SER A 142 -3.30 -3.56 10.25
CA SER A 142 -3.35 -2.69 11.43
C SER A 142 -2.32 -1.57 11.34
N ILE A 143 -2.56 -0.51 12.12
CA ILE A 143 -1.63 0.60 12.35
C ILE A 143 -1.43 0.73 13.85
N GLU A 144 -0.22 0.43 14.31
CA GLU A 144 0.13 0.43 15.73
C GLU A 144 1.55 1.00 15.87
N ASN A 145 1.80 1.85 16.87
CA ASN A 145 3.12 2.39 17.16
C ASN A 145 3.85 3.01 15.95
N HIS A 146 3.14 3.77 15.12
CA HIS A 146 3.66 4.35 13.86
C HIS A 146 4.18 3.32 12.85
N GLN A 147 3.63 2.10 12.87
CA GLN A 147 3.95 1.05 11.91
C GLN A 147 2.69 0.59 11.19
N ILE A 148 2.81 0.32 9.90
CA ILE A 148 1.77 -0.33 9.11
C ILE A 148 2.10 -1.81 9.02
N LYS A 149 1.21 -2.65 9.55
CA LYS A 149 1.19 -4.07 9.22
C LYS A 149 0.35 -4.26 7.96
N ALA A 150 0.97 -4.72 6.89
CA ALA A 150 0.34 -4.84 5.58
C ALA A 150 0.50 -6.24 4.98
N GLU A 151 -0.51 -6.70 4.25
CA GLU A 151 -0.41 -7.86 3.36
C GLU A 151 -0.14 -7.38 1.94
N ILE A 152 0.99 -7.78 1.35
CA ILE A 152 1.35 -7.45 -0.03
C ILE A 152 0.48 -8.25 -0.99
N ILE A 153 -0.30 -7.58 -1.83
CA ILE A 153 -1.11 -8.25 -2.84
C ILE A 153 -0.25 -8.35 -4.10
N PRO A 154 0.09 -9.56 -4.58
CA PRO A 154 0.90 -9.71 -5.78
C PRO A 154 0.19 -9.08 -6.98
N THR A 155 0.85 -8.12 -7.61
CA THR A 155 0.41 -7.60 -8.91
C THR A 155 0.64 -8.69 -9.94
N GLN A 156 -0.43 -9.24 -10.54
CA GLN A 156 -0.28 -10.14 -11.68
C GLN A 156 0.50 -9.40 -12.77
N ARG A 157 1.74 -9.84 -13.06
CA ARG A 157 2.36 -9.50 -14.33
C ARG A 157 1.46 -10.12 -15.38
N SER A 158 0.96 -9.33 -16.32
CA SER A 158 0.35 -9.86 -17.52
C SER A 158 1.39 -10.75 -18.23
N GLU A 159 1.35 -12.05 -18.00
CA GLU A 159 1.91 -13.02 -18.93
C GLU A 159 1.12 -12.89 -20.22
N LYS A 160 1.62 -12.10 -21.18
CA LYS A 160 1.26 -12.18 -22.61
C LYS A 160 2.18 -11.34 -23.48
N ARG A 161 3.24 -11.97 -24.00
CA ARG A 161 3.53 -12.16 -25.45
C ARG A 161 4.98 -12.61 -25.62
N THR A 162 5.21 -13.91 -25.47
CA THR A 162 6.29 -14.60 -26.19
C THR A 162 5.67 -15.78 -26.90
N GLU A 163 4.86 -15.50 -27.92
CA GLU A 163 4.50 -16.49 -28.94
C GLU A 163 3.92 -15.73 -30.14
N ASN A 164 4.83 -15.33 -31.03
CA ASN A 164 4.66 -15.28 -32.49
C ASN A 164 5.83 -14.51 -33.11
N SER A 165 6.99 -15.15 -33.13
CA SER A 165 8.05 -14.83 -34.08
C SER A 165 8.88 -16.09 -34.36
N LEU A 166 8.20 -17.13 -34.84
CA LEU A 166 8.79 -18.23 -35.61
C LEU A 166 7.80 -18.53 -36.75
N LYS A 167 7.91 -17.73 -37.81
CA LYS A 167 7.59 -18.13 -39.17
C LYS A 167 8.85 -17.91 -39.99
#